data_AF-A0AAC9TYS6-F1
#
_entry.id   AF-A0AAC9TYS6-F1
#
_cell.length_a   1.000
_cell.length_b   1.000
_cell.length_c   1.000
_cell.angle_alpha   90.00
_cell.angle_beta   90.00
_cell.angle_gamma   90.00
#
_symmetry.space_group_name_H-M   'P 1'
#
loop_
_entity.id
_entity.type
_entity.pdbx_description
1 polymer ?
#
loop_
_entity_poly.entity_id
_entity_poly.type
_entity_poly.pdbx_seq_one_letter_code
_entity_poly.pdbx_strand_id
1 'polypeptide(L)'
;MIDKMAKRIASLTAFQWSLLLGVPLLPIAYLLLQQGQWPWLLLLLVYFLLILSVQVSMRNMLNTLRNAAIQLSEGDLRVRLETQTAIGGPLFKAFNQIGEDLSRTLFSLNKSTLKLVNVADTVQTDSETSKGGAIRQKADVLEAKQIVARLFETTAEVSSFCESTSQLASESKLQADRGKKEMRSLELALEEVGEQFAASDENFELLKQESLQIGQVIETISSIAEQTNLLALNAAIESARAGELGRGFAVVADEVRSLAQRTQEATEDISNKIANLQTQISSAITTMQKNRQSVQHSQSVAEEAESHFEQLVAQIESIDTLGHQIAEASQQQVEQTQLLDTCLVEVDKVSDENVKATQETLLASITVRNLAGEIDSLLHRFATDSEQIAREDKRREKLIEWSDALDLNLAEINRQHQTLIHLINELYYLLHHNYGLASIKRVVQGLIDYTANHFKYEETLFEQFGYPQDKQHTDFHHQLVGKVLAFQRRVEQGEDIGDELMAFLKNWLSQHIQKEDKAFVACFKENGLS
;
A
#
# COMPACT_ATOMS: atom_id res chain seq x y z
N MET A 1 11.62 -79.74 38.12
CA MET A 1 12.38 -80.80 37.43
C MET A 1 12.10 -80.81 35.93
N ILE A 2 10.82 -80.79 35.52
CA ILE A 2 10.36 -80.68 34.13
C ILE A 2 10.98 -79.46 33.40
N ASP A 3 11.01 -78.29 34.04
CA ASP A 3 11.54 -77.06 33.43
C ASP A 3 13.07 -77.09 33.20
N LYS A 4 13.82 -77.73 34.11
CA LYS A 4 15.27 -77.98 33.94
C LYS A 4 15.54 -79.00 32.83
N MET A 5 14.66 -80.00 32.71
CA MET A 5 14.76 -81.02 31.67
C MET A 5 14.41 -80.44 30.30
N ALA A 6 13.38 -79.59 30.21
CA ALA A 6 13.01 -78.85 29.00
C ALA A 6 14.15 -77.94 28.51
N LYS A 7 14.80 -77.18 29.39
CA LYS A 7 15.97 -76.35 29.03
C LYS A 7 17.15 -77.16 28.52
N ARG A 8 17.45 -78.32 29.14
CA ARG A 8 18.52 -79.23 28.68
C ARG A 8 18.19 -79.85 27.32
N ILE A 9 16.96 -80.29 27.12
CA ILE A 9 16.46 -80.82 25.85
C ILE A 9 16.54 -79.74 24.75
N ALA A 10 16.16 -78.50 25.05
CA ALA A 10 16.25 -77.37 24.13
C ALA A 10 17.70 -77.00 23.74
N SER A 11 18.70 -77.33 24.58
CA SER A 11 20.12 -77.04 24.33
C SER A 11 20.87 -78.14 23.54
N LEU A 12 20.20 -79.24 23.20
CA LEU A 12 20.83 -80.33 22.46
C LEU A 12 21.17 -79.90 21.04
N THR A 13 22.41 -80.19 20.63
CA THR A 13 22.87 -80.02 19.25
C THR A 13 22.12 -80.97 18.31
N ALA A 14 22.09 -80.65 17.01
CA ALA A 14 21.46 -81.52 16.00
C ALA A 14 22.01 -82.96 16.04
N PHE A 15 23.30 -83.13 16.33
CA PHE A 15 23.92 -84.43 16.52
C PHE A 15 23.41 -85.15 17.78
N GLN A 16 23.20 -84.43 18.87
CA GLN A 16 22.63 -85.03 20.08
C GLN A 16 21.16 -85.39 19.90
N TRP A 17 20.38 -84.61 19.14
CA TRP A 17 19.00 -84.96 18.78
C TRP A 17 18.91 -86.18 17.88
N SER A 18 19.80 -86.31 16.89
CA SER A 18 19.85 -87.52 16.04
C SER A 18 20.26 -88.76 16.85
N LEU A 19 21.15 -88.61 17.83
CA LEU A 19 21.53 -89.67 18.75
C LEU A 19 20.37 -90.06 19.68
N LEU A 20 19.64 -89.08 20.23
CA LEU A 20 18.55 -89.30 21.18
C LEU A 20 17.33 -89.96 20.51
N LEU A 21 17.04 -89.63 19.25
CA LEU A 21 15.98 -90.27 18.47
C LEU A 21 16.43 -91.58 17.79
N GLY A 22 17.72 -91.73 17.48
CA GLY A 22 18.27 -92.88 16.77
C GLY A 22 18.66 -94.06 17.66
N VAL A 23 19.28 -93.83 18.81
CA VAL A 23 19.76 -94.88 19.73
C VAL A 23 18.64 -95.80 20.24
N PRO A 24 17.44 -95.30 20.60
CA PRO A 24 16.32 -96.16 21.02
C PRO A 24 15.79 -97.09 19.92
N LEU A 25 16.09 -96.81 18.65
CA LEU A 25 15.67 -97.65 17.52
C LEU A 25 16.64 -98.81 17.26
N LEU A 26 17.87 -98.76 17.79
CA LEU A 26 18.90 -99.79 17.58
C LEU A 26 18.49 -101.18 18.10
N PRO A 27 17.86 -101.34 19.28
CA PRO A 27 17.38 -102.64 19.75
C PRO A 27 16.25 -103.20 18.88
N ILE A 28 15.34 -102.33 18.40
CA ILE A 28 14.23 -102.70 17.52
C ILE A 28 14.77 -103.14 16.16
N ALA A 29 15.72 -102.40 15.58
CA ALA A 29 16.41 -102.77 14.36
C ALA A 29 17.15 -104.12 14.50
N TYR A 30 17.82 -104.35 15.64
CA TYR A 30 18.50 -105.62 15.92
C TYR A 30 17.55 -106.82 15.98
N LEU A 31 16.39 -106.67 16.64
CA LEU A 31 15.36 -107.71 16.70
C LEU A 31 14.74 -108.01 15.33
N LEU A 32 14.44 -106.97 14.54
CA LEU A 32 13.92 -107.11 13.18
C LEU A 32 14.92 -107.80 12.23
N LEU A 33 16.21 -107.53 12.42
CA LEU A 33 17.30 -108.18 11.68
C LEU A 33 17.40 -109.67 12.00
N GLN A 34 17.30 -110.06 13.28
CA GLN A 34 17.31 -111.48 13.68
C GLN A 34 16.09 -112.25 13.14
N GLN A 35 14.93 -111.59 13.01
CA GLN A 35 13.70 -112.20 12.51
C GLN A 35 13.56 -112.19 10.98
N GLY A 36 14.55 -111.67 10.23
CA GLY A 36 14.52 -111.61 8.77
C GLY A 36 13.46 -110.66 8.19
N GLN A 37 12.97 -109.70 8.98
CA GLN A 37 11.87 -108.80 8.66
C GLN A 37 12.34 -107.57 7.86
N TRP A 38 12.90 -107.79 6.67
CA TRP A 38 13.49 -106.75 5.81
C TRP A 38 12.58 -105.56 5.47
N PRO A 39 11.26 -105.72 5.22
CA PRO A 39 10.38 -104.57 4.96
C PRO A 39 10.31 -103.57 6.12
N TRP A 40 10.32 -104.06 7.36
CA TRP A 40 10.27 -103.23 8.56
C TRP A 40 11.60 -102.50 8.82
N LEU A 41 12.73 -103.12 8.47
CA LEU A 41 14.05 -102.46 8.49
C LEU A 41 14.12 -101.31 7.47
N LEU A 42 13.56 -101.51 6.27
CA LEU A 42 13.52 -100.47 5.24
C LEU A 42 12.65 -99.29 5.69
N LEU A 43 11.49 -99.56 6.30
CA LEU A 43 10.65 -98.51 6.90
C LEU A 43 11.35 -97.75 8.02
N LEU A 44 12.09 -98.45 8.89
CA LEU A 44 12.85 -97.82 9.98
C LEU A 44 14.00 -96.95 9.44
N LEU A 45 14.68 -97.39 8.37
CA LEU A 45 15.70 -96.60 7.68
C LEU A 45 15.10 -95.35 7.03
N VAL A 46 13.97 -95.48 6.33
CA VAL A 46 13.25 -94.33 5.74
C VAL A 46 12.81 -93.34 6.82
N TYR A 47 12.29 -93.83 7.94
CA TYR A 47 11.92 -92.99 9.09
C TYR A 47 13.13 -92.22 9.65
N PHE A 48 14.27 -92.89 9.83
CA PHE A 48 15.50 -92.25 10.31
C PHE A 48 16.03 -91.19 9.31
N LEU A 49 16.05 -91.50 8.02
CA LEU A 49 16.46 -90.56 6.96
C LEU A 49 15.52 -89.34 6.89
N LEU A 50 14.20 -89.55 7.09
CA LEU A 50 13.21 -88.47 7.13
C LEU A 50 13.46 -87.54 8.33
N ILE A 51 13.71 -88.08 9.53
CA ILE A 51 14.06 -87.28 10.71
C ILE A 51 15.34 -86.48 10.48
N LEU A 52 16.38 -87.11 9.93
CA LEU A 52 17.65 -86.45 9.65
C LEU A 52 17.49 -85.32 8.63
N SER A 53 16.72 -85.56 7.56
CA SER A 53 16.40 -84.55 6.53
C SER A 53 15.68 -83.35 7.14
N VAL A 54 14.66 -83.58 7.98
CA VAL A 54 13.92 -82.52 8.68
C VAL A 54 14.84 -81.73 9.62
N GLN A 55 15.71 -82.41 10.38
CA GLN A 55 16.65 -81.75 11.30
C GLN A 55 17.66 -80.86 10.56
N VAL A 56 18.25 -81.36 9.48
CA VAL A 56 19.20 -80.59 8.67
C VAL A 56 18.50 -79.38 8.02
N SER A 57 17.31 -79.58 7.46
CA SER A 57 16.53 -78.50 6.86
C SER A 57 16.12 -77.43 7.88
N MET A 58 15.64 -77.84 9.06
CA MET A 58 15.26 -76.93 10.15
C MET A 58 16.47 -76.15 10.70
N ARG A 59 17.63 -76.79 10.83
CA ARG A 59 18.87 -76.10 11.23
C ARG A 59 19.30 -75.05 10.21
N ASN A 60 19.28 -75.41 8.93
CA ASN A 60 19.64 -74.48 7.86
C ASN A 60 18.69 -73.28 7.83
N MET A 61 17.37 -73.53 7.93
CA MET A 61 16.36 -72.48 8.02
C MET A 61 16.62 -71.53 9.21
N LEU A 62 16.84 -72.06 10.41
CA LEU A 62 17.10 -71.26 11.62
C LEU A 62 18.41 -70.45 11.51
N ASN A 63 19.46 -71.02 10.91
CA ASN A 63 20.72 -70.31 10.68
C ASN A 63 20.55 -69.16 9.67
N THR A 64 19.83 -69.39 8.58
CA THR A 64 19.51 -68.34 7.59
C THR A 64 18.71 -67.22 8.23
N LEU A 65 17.68 -67.55 9.02
CA LEU A 65 16.89 -66.54 9.75
C LEU A 65 17.75 -65.78 10.75
N ARG A 66 18.58 -66.48 11.52
CA ARG A 66 19.49 -65.86 12.50
C ARG A 66 20.43 -64.88 11.83
N ASN A 67 21.06 -65.26 10.72
CA ASN A 67 22.01 -64.40 10.01
C ASN A 67 21.31 -63.15 9.44
N ALA A 68 20.13 -63.32 8.85
CA ALA A 68 19.35 -62.18 8.36
C ALA A 68 18.87 -61.27 9.50
N ALA A 69 18.45 -61.84 10.64
CA ALA A 69 18.07 -61.06 11.82
C ALA A 69 19.24 -60.29 12.42
N ILE A 70 20.45 -60.86 12.41
CA ILE A 70 21.68 -60.14 12.81
C ILE A 70 21.91 -58.94 11.88
N GLN A 71 21.90 -59.15 10.56
CA GLN A 71 22.10 -58.07 9.58
C GLN A 71 21.03 -56.97 9.72
N LEU A 72 19.76 -57.35 9.92
CA LEU A 72 18.67 -56.40 10.18
C LEU A 72 18.93 -55.60 11.47
N SER A 73 19.40 -56.24 12.55
CA SER A 73 19.73 -55.57 13.81
C SER A 73 20.96 -54.66 13.74
N GLU A 74 21.87 -54.95 12.82
CA GLU A 74 23.03 -54.11 12.49
C GLU A 74 22.62 -52.89 11.64
N GLY A 75 21.39 -52.86 11.14
CA GLY A 75 20.82 -51.76 10.35
C GLY A 75 20.78 -52.01 8.86
N ASP A 76 21.15 -53.20 8.36
CA ASP A 76 21.01 -53.54 6.94
C ASP A 76 19.58 -53.98 6.62
N LEU A 77 18.77 -53.03 6.15
CA LEU A 77 17.37 -53.24 5.83
C LEU A 77 17.16 -53.73 4.38
N ARG A 78 18.25 -53.92 3.61
CA ARG A 78 18.19 -54.44 2.24
C ARG A 78 17.99 -55.95 2.21
N VAL A 79 18.31 -56.63 3.32
CA VAL A 79 18.27 -58.09 3.43
C VAL A 79 16.86 -58.63 3.22
N ARG A 80 16.73 -59.59 2.30
CA ARG A 80 15.49 -60.34 2.04
C ARG A 80 15.78 -61.83 1.94
N LEU A 81 14.92 -62.64 2.54
CA LEU A 81 14.98 -64.10 2.53
C LEU A 81 14.11 -64.66 1.41
N GLU A 82 14.55 -65.74 0.78
CA GLU A 82 13.78 -66.43 -0.27
C GLU A 82 12.56 -67.13 0.33
N THR A 83 11.34 -66.78 -0.09
CA THR A 83 10.10 -67.27 0.53
C THR A 83 9.56 -68.58 -0.04
N GLN A 84 10.07 -69.04 -1.19
CA GLN A 84 9.65 -70.29 -1.85
C GLN A 84 10.37 -71.52 -1.28
N THR A 85 10.40 -71.65 0.05
CA THR A 85 11.07 -72.77 0.74
C THR A 85 10.05 -73.74 1.31
N ALA A 86 10.35 -75.04 1.22
CA ALA A 86 9.48 -76.11 1.74
C ALA A 86 9.29 -76.04 3.27
N ILE A 87 10.30 -75.52 3.99
CA ILE A 87 10.30 -75.34 5.44
C ILE A 87 10.71 -73.90 5.74
N GLY A 88 9.84 -73.12 6.38
CA GLY A 88 10.12 -71.75 6.82
C GLY A 88 9.56 -70.61 5.97
N GLY A 89 8.93 -70.90 4.82
CA GLY A 89 8.35 -69.88 3.93
C GLY A 89 7.51 -68.80 4.63
N PRO A 90 6.52 -69.15 5.48
CA PRO A 90 5.73 -68.15 6.23
C PRO A 90 6.56 -67.27 7.18
N LEU A 91 7.59 -67.84 7.81
CA LEU A 91 8.46 -67.12 8.74
C LEU A 91 9.41 -66.16 7.99
N PHE A 92 9.95 -66.60 6.85
CA PHE A 92 10.74 -65.74 5.97
C PHE A 92 9.90 -64.62 5.36
N LYS A 93 8.62 -64.89 5.04
CA LYS A 93 7.68 -63.86 4.59
C LYS A 93 7.46 -62.81 5.68
N ALA A 94 7.20 -63.22 6.92
CA ALA A 94 7.03 -62.31 8.06
C ALA A 94 8.31 -61.48 8.33
N PHE A 95 9.49 -62.11 8.24
CA PHE A 95 10.77 -61.41 8.35
C PHE A 95 10.94 -60.34 7.26
N ASN A 96 10.67 -60.68 6.01
CA ASN A 96 10.75 -59.74 4.89
C ASN A 96 9.76 -58.58 5.04
N GLN A 97 8.55 -58.85 5.53
CA GLN A 97 7.56 -57.79 5.80
C GLN A 97 8.08 -56.78 6.84
N ILE A 98 8.72 -57.24 7.92
CA ILE A 98 9.36 -56.35 8.90
C ILE A 98 10.45 -55.49 8.24
N GLY A 99 11.30 -56.13 7.42
CA GLY A 99 12.35 -55.41 6.68
C GLY A 99 11.80 -54.40 5.67
N GLU A 100 10.70 -54.72 4.99
CA GLU A 100 10.02 -53.83 4.05
C GLU A 100 9.39 -52.61 4.75
N ASP A 101 8.67 -52.85 5.86
CA ASP A 101 8.02 -51.79 6.64
C ASP A 101 9.04 -50.82 7.26
N LEU A 102 10.15 -51.36 7.81
CA LEU A 102 11.24 -50.54 8.34
C LEU A 102 11.94 -49.74 7.24
N SER A 103 12.28 -50.37 6.11
CA SER A 103 12.92 -49.68 4.97
C SER A 103 12.07 -48.52 4.47
N ARG A 104 10.76 -48.71 4.31
CA ARG A 104 9.83 -47.66 3.87
C ARG A 104 9.75 -46.51 4.87
N THR A 105 9.56 -46.83 6.14
CA THR A 105 9.40 -45.83 7.20
C THR A 105 10.65 -44.95 7.29
N LEU A 106 11.83 -45.55 7.30
CA LEU A 106 13.10 -44.82 7.41
C LEU A 106 13.40 -44.01 6.14
N PHE A 107 13.06 -44.53 4.95
CA PHE A 107 13.18 -43.77 3.71
C PHE A 107 12.27 -42.55 3.67
N SER A 108 11.02 -42.69 4.09
CA SER A 108 10.08 -41.57 4.23
C SER A 108 10.55 -40.55 5.27
N LEU A 109 11.08 -41.02 6.40
CA LEU A 109 11.61 -40.15 7.45
C LEU A 109 12.85 -39.37 6.98
N ASN A 110 13.77 -40.00 6.23
CA ASN A 110 14.91 -39.32 5.62
C ASN A 110 14.44 -38.22 4.65
N LYS A 111 13.51 -38.55 3.74
CA LYS A 111 12.95 -37.57 2.79
C LYS A 111 12.29 -36.38 3.49
N SER A 112 11.54 -36.61 4.58
CA SER A 112 10.94 -35.54 5.38
C SER A 112 11.98 -34.70 6.11
N THR A 113 13.06 -35.32 6.58
CA THR A 113 14.18 -34.64 7.25
C THR A 113 14.90 -33.68 6.30
N LEU A 114 15.18 -34.11 5.07
CA LEU A 114 15.76 -33.23 4.03
C LEU A 114 14.86 -32.03 3.72
N LYS A 115 13.54 -32.21 3.72
CA LYS A 115 12.59 -31.11 3.55
C LYS A 115 12.61 -30.13 4.71
N LEU A 116 12.71 -30.62 5.96
CA LEU A 116 12.84 -29.75 7.14
C LEU A 116 14.08 -28.86 7.04
N VAL A 117 15.21 -29.40 6.58
CA VAL A 117 16.43 -28.61 6.35
C VAL A 117 16.18 -27.52 5.31
N ASN A 118 15.60 -27.85 4.16
CA ASN A 118 15.32 -26.86 3.11
C ASN A 118 14.35 -25.76 3.57
N VAL A 119 13.32 -26.12 4.35
CA VAL A 119 12.38 -25.14 4.91
C VAL A 119 13.09 -24.24 5.92
N ALA A 120 13.93 -24.80 6.79
CA ALA A 120 14.71 -24.01 7.74
C ALA A 120 15.66 -23.04 7.02
N ASP A 121 16.42 -23.50 6.02
CA ASP A 121 17.32 -22.63 5.24
C ASP A 121 16.55 -21.49 4.54
N THR A 122 15.34 -21.77 4.05
CA THR A 122 14.45 -20.76 3.45
C THR A 122 14.02 -19.72 4.50
N VAL A 123 13.47 -20.18 5.63
CA VAL A 123 13.01 -19.30 6.72
C VAL A 123 14.16 -18.46 7.29
N GLN A 124 15.37 -19.01 7.34
CA GLN A 124 16.57 -18.27 7.75
C GLN A 124 16.87 -17.11 6.78
N THR A 125 16.88 -17.38 5.48
CA THR A 125 17.12 -16.37 4.43
C THR A 125 16.06 -15.28 4.46
N ASP A 126 14.79 -15.66 4.60
CA ASP A 126 13.66 -14.73 4.69
C ASP A 126 13.72 -13.87 5.96
N SER A 127 14.12 -14.46 7.09
CA SER A 127 14.30 -13.74 8.35
C SER A 127 15.42 -12.71 8.28
N GLU A 128 16.56 -13.04 7.66
CA GLU A 128 17.67 -12.11 7.44
C GLU A 128 17.26 -10.95 6.53
N THR A 129 16.55 -11.25 5.45
CA THR A 129 16.01 -10.24 4.53
C THR A 129 15.03 -9.31 5.22
N SER A 130 14.10 -9.87 5.99
CA SER A 130 13.09 -9.13 6.75
C SER A 130 13.73 -8.24 7.82
N LYS A 131 14.75 -8.74 8.53
CA LYS A 131 15.53 -7.95 9.49
C LYS A 131 16.24 -6.77 8.81
N GLY A 132 16.87 -7.00 7.66
CA GLY A 132 17.48 -5.93 6.87
C GLY A 132 16.47 -4.88 6.39
N GLY A 133 15.27 -5.33 6.02
CA GLY A 133 14.13 -4.46 5.70
C GLY A 133 13.72 -3.58 6.89
N ALA A 134 13.50 -4.18 8.06
CA ALA A 134 13.09 -3.47 9.26
C ALA A 134 14.15 -2.45 9.73
N ILE A 135 15.45 -2.77 9.61
CA ILE A 135 16.53 -1.82 9.94
C ILE A 135 16.53 -0.62 8.99
N ARG A 136 16.33 -0.84 7.68
CA ARG A 136 16.22 0.26 6.71
C ARG A 136 15.00 1.14 7.00
N GLN A 137 13.86 0.52 7.31
CA GLN A 137 12.64 1.24 7.69
C GLN A 137 12.87 2.17 8.90
N LYS A 138 13.66 1.75 9.91
CA LYS A 138 14.05 2.64 11.02
C LYS A 138 14.86 3.86 10.55
N ALA A 139 15.78 3.68 9.61
CA ALA A 139 16.56 4.78 9.05
C ALA A 139 15.65 5.77 8.29
N ASP A 140 14.72 5.26 7.48
CA ASP A 140 13.75 6.07 6.74
C ASP A 140 12.83 6.86 7.69
N VAL A 141 12.42 6.26 8.82
CA VAL A 141 11.64 6.95 9.86
C VAL A 141 12.43 8.10 10.50
N LEU A 142 13.74 7.92 10.75
CA LEU A 142 14.57 9.00 11.29
C LEU A 142 14.69 10.17 10.30
N GLU A 143 14.82 9.90 9.01
CA GLU A 143 14.82 10.93 7.98
C GLU A 143 13.46 11.64 7.89
N ALA A 144 12.36 10.88 7.92
CA ALA A 144 11.02 11.44 7.93
C ALA A 144 10.78 12.36 9.14
N LYS A 145 11.27 11.99 10.33
CA LYS A 145 11.21 12.85 11.53
C LYS A 145 11.95 14.18 11.34
N GLN A 146 13.08 14.19 10.62
CA GLN A 146 13.79 15.44 10.29
C GLN A 146 13.00 16.33 9.31
N ILE A 147 12.27 15.72 8.38
CA ILE A 147 11.38 16.45 7.46
C ILE A 147 10.22 17.07 8.25
N VAL A 148 9.60 16.31 9.15
CA VAL A 148 8.54 16.80 10.05
C VAL A 148 9.02 17.98 10.90
N ALA A 149 10.22 17.91 11.46
CA ALA A 149 10.81 19.02 12.21
C ALA A 149 10.96 20.29 11.35
N ARG A 150 11.42 20.16 10.10
CA ARG A 150 11.52 21.28 9.15
C ARG A 150 10.15 21.84 8.75
N LEU A 151 9.13 20.99 8.65
CA LEU A 151 7.76 21.44 8.40
C LEU A 151 7.25 22.34 9.53
N PHE A 152 7.49 21.99 10.79
CA PHE A 152 7.13 22.87 11.91
C PHE A 152 7.79 24.25 11.83
N GLU A 153 9.08 24.29 11.52
CA GLU A 153 9.82 25.55 11.34
C GLU A 153 9.25 26.38 10.19
N THR A 154 9.05 25.77 9.02
CA THR A 154 8.50 26.46 7.84
C THR A 154 7.08 26.98 8.10
N THR A 155 6.21 26.20 8.76
CA THR A 155 4.85 26.62 9.08
C THR A 155 4.83 27.77 10.10
N ALA A 156 5.76 27.78 11.05
CA ALA A 156 5.93 28.91 11.97
C ALA A 156 6.38 30.18 11.24
N GLU A 157 7.31 30.07 10.29
CA GLU A 157 7.74 31.20 9.45
C GLU A 157 6.58 31.75 8.60
N VAL A 158 5.79 30.88 7.95
CA VAL A 158 4.61 31.29 7.17
C VAL A 158 3.61 32.04 8.04
N SER A 159 3.36 31.58 9.26
CA SER A 159 2.47 32.26 10.21
C SER A 159 2.98 33.67 10.56
N SER A 160 4.29 33.82 10.76
CA SER A 160 4.90 35.14 10.99
C SER A 160 4.82 36.07 9.77
N PHE A 161 4.94 35.53 8.55
CA PHE A 161 4.72 36.29 7.32
C PHE A 161 3.27 36.75 7.15
N CYS A 162 2.30 35.93 7.51
CA CYS A 162 0.89 36.32 7.52
C CYS A 162 0.63 37.50 8.48
N GLU A 163 1.17 37.44 9.69
CA GLU A 163 1.05 38.52 10.68
C GLU A 163 1.69 39.82 10.16
N SER A 164 2.90 39.73 9.61
CA SER A 164 3.59 40.88 9.01
C SER A 164 2.81 41.47 7.81
N THR A 165 2.19 40.60 7.01
CA THR A 165 1.38 41.00 5.84
C THR A 165 0.10 41.71 6.29
N SER A 166 -0.58 41.22 7.33
CA SER A 166 -1.76 41.88 7.90
C SER A 166 -1.43 43.25 8.46
N GLN A 167 -0.30 43.39 9.16
CA GLN A 167 0.17 44.70 9.62
C GLN A 167 0.42 45.67 8.46
N LEU A 168 1.16 45.24 7.43
CA LEU A 168 1.44 46.06 6.25
C LEU A 168 0.17 46.42 5.48
N ALA A 169 -0.80 45.51 5.39
CA ALA A 169 -2.10 45.75 4.80
C ALA A 169 -2.85 46.84 5.59
N SER A 170 -2.92 46.73 6.92
CA SER A 170 -3.55 47.74 7.77
C SER A 170 -2.89 49.12 7.63
N GLU A 171 -1.57 49.18 7.60
CA GLU A 171 -0.83 50.44 7.39
C GLU A 171 -1.10 51.03 6.00
N SER A 172 -1.09 50.20 4.96
CA SER A 172 -1.38 50.61 3.58
C SER A 172 -2.82 51.11 3.42
N LYS A 173 -3.78 50.47 4.10
CA LYS A 173 -5.19 50.89 4.11
C LYS A 173 -5.32 52.30 4.67
N LEU A 174 -4.64 52.58 5.80
CA LEU A 174 -4.64 53.89 6.42
C LEU A 174 -4.08 54.98 5.48
N GLN A 175 -3.02 54.67 4.72
CA GLN A 175 -2.46 55.61 3.74
C GLN A 175 -3.40 55.84 2.56
N ALA A 176 -4.05 54.78 2.05
CA ALA A 176 -5.03 54.89 0.97
C ALA A 176 -6.27 55.70 1.40
N ASP A 177 -6.79 55.48 2.61
CA ASP A 177 -7.88 56.26 3.19
C ASP A 177 -7.50 57.75 3.36
N ARG A 178 -6.24 58.05 3.70
CA ARG A 178 -5.73 59.42 3.73
C ARG A 178 -5.68 60.03 2.33
N GLY A 179 -5.13 59.31 1.35
CA GLY A 179 -5.10 59.74 -0.06
C GLY A 179 -6.49 60.05 -0.59
N LYS A 180 -7.48 59.20 -0.28
CA LYS A 180 -8.89 59.43 -0.61
C LYS A 180 -9.41 60.74 -0.02
N LYS A 181 -9.17 60.99 1.29
CA LYS A 181 -9.59 62.23 1.97
C LYS A 181 -8.91 63.47 1.39
N GLU A 182 -7.64 63.37 1.00
CA GLU A 182 -6.89 64.45 0.36
C GLU A 182 -7.46 64.78 -1.02
N MET A 183 -7.82 63.78 -1.84
CA MET A 183 -8.48 64.00 -3.13
C MET A 183 -9.86 64.65 -2.97
N ARG A 184 -10.65 64.20 -1.99
CA ARG A 184 -11.93 64.82 -1.67
C ARG A 184 -11.79 66.28 -1.23
N SER A 185 -10.72 66.58 -0.49
CA SER A 185 -10.43 67.97 -0.07
C SER A 185 -9.98 68.84 -1.25
N LEU A 186 -9.22 68.25 -2.20
CA LEU A 186 -8.82 68.92 -3.43
C LEU A 186 -10.02 69.23 -4.33
N GLU A 187 -10.97 68.31 -4.46
CA GLU A 187 -12.21 68.50 -5.21
C GLU A 187 -13.00 69.71 -4.70
N LEU A 188 -13.18 69.81 -3.37
CA LEU A 188 -13.85 70.95 -2.72
C LEU A 188 -13.10 72.28 -2.97
N ALA A 189 -11.77 72.27 -2.88
CA ALA A 189 -10.97 73.46 -3.15
C ALA A 189 -11.06 73.90 -4.62
N LEU A 190 -11.12 72.94 -5.55
CA LEU A 190 -11.30 73.23 -6.98
C LEU A 190 -12.71 73.74 -7.29
N GLU A 191 -13.73 73.27 -6.58
CA GLU A 191 -15.10 73.80 -6.66
C GLU A 191 -15.13 75.29 -6.26
N GLU A 192 -14.51 75.64 -5.13
CA GLU A 192 -14.39 77.03 -4.67
C GLU A 192 -13.65 77.92 -5.69
N VAL A 193 -12.53 77.44 -6.26
CA VAL A 193 -11.80 78.17 -7.31
C VAL A 193 -12.65 78.32 -8.58
N GLY A 194 -13.44 77.31 -8.93
CA GLY A 194 -14.39 77.35 -10.02
C GLY A 194 -15.44 78.46 -9.85
N GLU A 195 -16.00 78.60 -8.63
CA GLU A 195 -16.93 79.68 -8.28
C GLU A 195 -16.25 81.06 -8.36
N GLN A 196 -15.02 81.20 -7.87
CA GLN A 196 -14.26 82.45 -7.95
C GLN A 196 -14.00 82.88 -9.41
N PHE A 197 -13.71 81.93 -10.30
CA PHE A 197 -13.57 82.24 -11.73
C PHE A 197 -14.91 82.59 -12.38
N ALA A 198 -16.02 81.96 -12.00
CA ALA A 198 -17.34 82.33 -12.48
C ALA A 198 -17.71 83.78 -12.08
N ALA A 199 -17.46 84.16 -10.83
CA ALA A 199 -17.65 85.54 -10.37
C ALA A 199 -16.72 86.54 -11.08
N SER A 200 -15.48 86.15 -11.37
CA SER A 200 -14.54 86.99 -12.13
C SER A 200 -14.99 87.19 -13.58
N ASP A 201 -15.54 86.16 -14.22
CA ASP A 201 -16.08 86.23 -15.58
C ASP A 201 -17.26 87.22 -15.66
N GLU A 202 -18.15 87.20 -14.67
CA GLU A 202 -19.26 88.17 -14.54
C GLU A 202 -18.73 89.61 -14.41
N ASN A 203 -17.73 89.84 -13.55
CA ASN A 203 -17.10 91.15 -13.38
C ASN A 203 -16.44 91.67 -14.67
N PHE A 204 -15.76 90.82 -15.43
CA PHE A 204 -15.16 91.22 -16.71
C PHE A 204 -16.20 91.48 -17.79
N GLU A 205 -17.31 90.74 -17.83
CA GLU A 205 -18.38 91.01 -18.78
C GLU A 205 -19.11 92.32 -18.44
N LEU A 206 -19.30 92.64 -17.15
CA LEU A 206 -19.78 93.96 -16.72
C LEU A 206 -18.82 95.08 -17.14
N LEU A 207 -17.51 94.92 -16.89
CA LEU A 207 -16.50 95.91 -17.28
C LEU A 207 -16.44 96.12 -18.81
N LYS A 208 -16.65 95.05 -19.58
CA LYS A 208 -16.77 95.12 -21.04
C LYS A 208 -17.98 95.95 -21.46
N GLN A 209 -19.13 95.76 -20.83
CA GLN A 209 -20.33 96.56 -21.09
C GLN A 209 -20.12 98.04 -20.73
N GLU A 210 -19.54 98.34 -19.56
CA GLU A 210 -19.22 99.72 -19.16
C GLU A 210 -18.23 100.37 -20.13
N SER A 211 -17.20 99.65 -20.57
CA SER A 211 -16.23 100.16 -21.53
C SER A 211 -16.85 100.46 -22.90
N LEU A 212 -17.82 99.66 -23.35
CA LEU A 212 -18.60 99.93 -24.57
C LEU A 212 -19.45 101.19 -24.43
N GLN A 213 -20.10 101.39 -23.28
CA GLN A 213 -20.88 102.60 -23.00
C GLN A 213 -20.00 103.85 -22.99
N ILE A 214 -18.82 103.79 -22.36
CA ILE A 214 -17.85 104.91 -22.38
C ILE A 214 -17.42 105.20 -23.82
N GLY A 215 -17.15 104.17 -24.63
CA GLY A 215 -16.83 104.33 -26.05
C GLY A 215 -17.89 105.14 -26.82
N GLN A 216 -19.18 104.82 -26.62
CA GLN A 216 -20.30 105.55 -27.23
C GLN A 216 -20.37 107.03 -26.79
N VAL A 217 -20.09 107.30 -25.51
CA VAL A 217 -20.04 108.69 -25.00
C VAL A 217 -18.89 109.46 -25.65
N ILE A 218 -17.71 108.86 -25.78
CA ILE A 218 -16.55 109.49 -26.42
C ILE A 218 -16.80 109.75 -27.90
N GLU A 219 -17.45 108.83 -28.62
CA GLU A 219 -17.88 109.04 -30.01
C GLU A 219 -18.84 110.22 -30.14
N THR A 220 -19.78 110.36 -29.21
CA THR A 220 -20.71 111.50 -29.14
C THR A 220 -19.96 112.82 -28.90
N ILE A 221 -18.99 112.85 -27.97
CA ILE A 221 -18.19 114.04 -27.68
C ILE A 221 -17.32 114.42 -28.89
N SER A 222 -16.72 113.45 -29.57
CA SER A 222 -15.94 113.68 -30.79
C SER A 222 -16.81 114.30 -31.89
N SER A 223 -18.03 113.79 -32.08
CA SER A 223 -19.00 114.37 -33.02
C SER A 223 -19.40 115.80 -32.66
N ILE A 224 -19.62 116.10 -31.37
CA ILE A 224 -19.89 117.46 -30.89
C ILE A 224 -18.69 118.37 -31.13
N ALA A 225 -17.48 117.91 -30.86
CA ALA A 225 -16.25 118.67 -31.09
C ALA A 225 -16.04 118.95 -32.60
N GLU A 226 -16.35 117.99 -33.48
CA GLU A 226 -16.34 118.18 -34.93
C GLU A 226 -17.35 119.23 -35.39
N GLN A 227 -18.59 119.13 -34.91
CA GLN A 227 -19.63 120.12 -35.18
C GLN A 227 -19.24 121.51 -34.67
N THR A 228 -18.62 121.57 -33.49
CA THR A 228 -18.14 122.82 -32.89
C THR A 228 -16.98 123.43 -33.70
N ASN A 229 -16.07 122.60 -34.21
CA ASN A 229 -14.98 123.01 -35.10
C ASN A 229 -15.52 123.58 -36.42
N LEU A 230 -16.53 122.93 -37.02
CA LEU A 230 -17.21 123.40 -38.23
C LEU A 230 -17.99 124.69 -37.99
N LEU A 231 -18.70 124.81 -36.87
CA LEU A 231 -19.39 126.04 -36.46
C LEU A 231 -18.40 127.20 -36.27
N ALA A 232 -17.28 126.95 -35.58
CA ALA A 232 -16.22 127.92 -35.36
C ALA A 232 -15.54 128.34 -36.67
N LEU A 233 -15.30 127.40 -37.59
CA LEU A 233 -14.79 127.69 -38.92
C LEU A 233 -15.74 128.60 -39.71
N ASN A 234 -17.04 128.31 -39.70
CA ASN A 234 -18.05 129.15 -40.35
C ASN A 234 -18.09 130.55 -39.73
N ALA A 235 -17.97 130.65 -38.39
CA ALA A 235 -17.90 131.93 -37.68
C ALA A 235 -16.62 132.72 -38.00
N ALA A 236 -15.47 132.06 -38.15
CA ALA A 236 -14.20 132.67 -38.54
C ALA A 236 -14.25 133.20 -39.98
N ILE A 237 -14.85 132.45 -40.91
CA ILE A 237 -15.08 132.87 -42.31
C ILE A 237 -15.97 134.12 -42.34
N GLU A 238 -17.09 134.13 -41.62
CA GLU A 238 -18.02 135.27 -41.62
C GLU A 238 -17.41 136.50 -40.90
N SER A 239 -16.58 136.28 -39.88
CA SER A 239 -15.82 137.34 -39.21
C SER A 239 -14.76 137.97 -40.13
N ALA A 240 -14.07 137.18 -40.95
CA ALA A 240 -13.16 137.68 -41.98
C ALA A 240 -13.89 138.47 -43.07
N ARG A 241 -15.14 138.08 -43.39
CA ARG A 241 -16.02 138.75 -44.35
C ARG A 241 -16.50 140.13 -43.88
N ALA A 242 -16.64 140.32 -42.57
CA ALA A 242 -17.04 141.59 -41.93
C ALA A 242 -15.90 142.63 -41.78
N GLY A 243 -14.67 142.30 -42.16
CA GLY A 243 -13.52 143.23 -42.14
C GLY A 243 -13.16 143.75 -40.74
N GLU A 244 -12.87 145.05 -40.61
CA GLU A 244 -12.44 145.68 -39.33
C GLU A 244 -13.47 145.53 -38.19
N LEU A 245 -14.77 145.43 -38.49
CA LEU A 245 -15.84 145.26 -37.48
C LEU A 245 -15.89 143.82 -36.91
N GLY A 246 -15.38 142.82 -37.64
CA GLY A 246 -15.41 141.40 -37.25
C GLY A 246 -14.21 140.91 -36.46
N ARG A 247 -13.21 141.77 -36.23
CA ARG A 247 -11.90 141.38 -35.70
C ARG A 247 -11.93 140.78 -34.29
N GLY A 248 -12.82 141.27 -33.41
CA GLY A 248 -13.03 140.70 -32.07
C GLY A 248 -13.71 139.32 -32.10
N PHE A 249 -14.66 139.12 -33.03
CA PHE A 249 -15.33 137.83 -33.23
C PHE A 249 -14.42 136.80 -33.90
N ALA A 250 -13.53 137.22 -34.80
CA ALA A 250 -12.54 136.34 -35.42
C ALA A 250 -11.62 135.69 -34.36
N VAL A 251 -11.14 136.45 -33.38
CA VAL A 251 -10.31 135.92 -32.28
C VAL A 251 -11.07 134.89 -31.44
N VAL A 252 -12.34 135.13 -31.14
CA VAL A 252 -13.18 134.17 -30.39
C VAL A 252 -13.45 132.92 -31.23
N ALA A 253 -13.73 133.07 -32.53
CA ALA A 253 -13.96 131.94 -33.43
C ALA A 253 -12.71 131.07 -33.58
N ASP A 254 -11.51 131.66 -33.71
CA ASP A 254 -10.25 130.91 -33.74
C ASP A 254 -9.94 130.21 -32.42
N GLU A 255 -10.25 130.83 -31.27
CA GLU A 255 -10.09 130.20 -29.95
C GLU A 255 -11.06 129.03 -29.75
N VAL A 256 -12.33 129.16 -30.17
CA VAL A 256 -13.31 128.06 -30.15
C VAL A 256 -12.90 126.95 -31.11
N ARG A 257 -12.35 127.28 -32.29
CA ARG A 257 -11.83 126.31 -33.25
C ARG A 257 -10.65 125.53 -32.68
N SER A 258 -9.70 126.23 -32.06
CA SER A 258 -8.55 125.65 -31.35
C SER A 258 -9.00 124.73 -30.21
N LEU A 259 -10.00 125.15 -29.42
CA LEU A 259 -10.57 124.33 -28.34
C LEU A 259 -11.28 123.08 -28.87
N ALA A 260 -12.03 123.21 -29.96
CA ALA A 260 -12.72 122.10 -30.61
C ALA A 260 -11.71 121.08 -31.18
N GLN A 261 -10.63 121.54 -31.82
CA GLN A 261 -9.56 120.68 -32.32
C GLN A 261 -8.82 119.97 -31.17
N ARG A 262 -8.47 120.68 -30.09
CA ARG A 262 -7.90 120.07 -28.88
C ARG A 262 -8.83 119.06 -28.22
N THR A 263 -10.15 119.29 -28.29
CA THR A 263 -11.16 118.35 -27.79
C THR A 263 -11.22 117.10 -28.67
N GLN A 264 -11.16 117.24 -30.00
CA GLN A 264 -11.07 116.10 -30.93
C GLN A 264 -9.80 115.26 -30.67
N GLU A 265 -8.63 115.90 -30.59
CA GLU A 265 -7.37 115.23 -30.30
C GLU A 265 -7.41 114.48 -28.95
N ALA A 266 -8.01 115.07 -27.92
CA ALA A 266 -8.21 114.42 -26.63
C ALA A 266 -9.20 113.25 -26.70
N THR A 267 -10.32 113.38 -27.43
CA THR A 267 -11.27 112.29 -27.64
C THR A 267 -10.67 111.14 -28.45
N GLU A 268 -9.78 111.42 -29.40
CA GLU A 268 -9.06 110.41 -30.16
C GLU A 268 -8.09 109.62 -29.28
N ASP A 269 -7.30 110.30 -28.43
CA ASP A 269 -6.43 109.62 -27.46
C ASP A 269 -7.25 108.77 -26.46
N ILE A 270 -8.36 109.30 -25.94
CA ILE A 270 -9.24 108.52 -25.05
C ILE A 270 -9.87 107.33 -25.79
N SER A 271 -10.33 107.50 -27.03
CA SER A 271 -10.88 106.41 -27.86
C SER A 271 -9.86 105.29 -28.05
N ASN A 272 -8.61 105.64 -28.35
CA ASN A 272 -7.51 104.67 -28.45
C ASN A 272 -7.26 103.94 -27.12
N LYS A 273 -7.32 104.64 -25.98
CA LYS A 273 -7.21 104.00 -24.65
C LYS A 273 -8.39 103.08 -24.35
N ILE A 274 -9.61 103.44 -24.73
CA ILE A 274 -10.80 102.61 -24.57
C ILE A 274 -10.71 101.36 -25.45
N ALA A 275 -10.28 101.48 -26.71
CA ALA A 275 -10.06 100.34 -27.60
C ALA A 275 -9.00 99.36 -27.02
N ASN A 276 -7.92 99.90 -26.46
CA ASN A 276 -6.92 99.10 -25.75
C ASN A 276 -7.48 98.41 -24.49
N LEU A 277 -8.34 99.10 -23.72
CA LEU A 277 -9.03 98.52 -22.56
C LEU A 277 -9.97 97.38 -22.99
N GLN A 278 -10.79 97.58 -24.02
CA GLN A 278 -11.69 96.55 -24.55
C GLN A 278 -10.93 95.30 -25.02
N THR A 279 -9.77 95.50 -25.65
CA THR A 279 -8.88 94.39 -26.07
C THR A 279 -8.34 93.63 -24.86
N GLN A 280 -7.89 94.33 -23.82
CA GLN A 280 -7.40 93.72 -22.58
C GLN A 280 -8.51 92.97 -21.83
N ILE A 281 -9.73 93.51 -21.75
CA ILE A 281 -10.88 92.85 -21.14
C ILE A 281 -11.24 91.57 -21.90
N SER A 282 -11.26 91.63 -23.24
CA SER A 282 -11.53 90.44 -24.08
C SER A 282 -10.47 89.34 -23.88
N SER A 283 -9.20 89.74 -23.73
CA SER A 283 -8.11 88.82 -23.39
C SER A 283 -8.25 88.24 -21.98
N ALA A 284 -8.74 89.02 -21.01
CA ALA A 284 -9.00 88.57 -19.65
C ALA A 284 -10.12 87.53 -19.60
N ILE A 285 -11.25 87.78 -20.30
CA ILE A 285 -12.36 86.82 -20.45
C ILE A 285 -11.86 85.51 -21.08
N THR A 286 -11.09 85.59 -22.16
CA THR A 286 -10.52 84.38 -22.80
C THR A 286 -9.61 83.60 -21.84
N THR A 287 -8.85 84.29 -21.00
CA THR A 287 -8.02 83.66 -19.96
C THR A 287 -8.88 83.00 -18.89
N MET A 288 -9.96 83.65 -18.45
CA MET A 288 -10.89 83.08 -17.46
C MET A 288 -11.59 81.83 -17.98
N GLN A 289 -11.99 81.81 -19.25
CA GLN A 289 -12.56 80.61 -19.90
C GLN A 289 -11.56 79.45 -19.89
N LYS A 290 -10.28 79.70 -20.22
CA LYS A 290 -9.23 78.69 -20.14
C LYS A 290 -9.00 78.19 -18.71
N ASN A 291 -8.97 79.10 -17.74
CA ASN A 291 -8.82 78.74 -16.33
C ASN A 291 -9.98 77.86 -15.84
N ARG A 292 -11.22 78.18 -16.23
CA ARG A 292 -12.39 77.35 -15.94
C ARG A 292 -12.28 75.95 -16.53
N GLN A 293 -11.83 75.82 -17.79
CA GLN A 293 -11.58 74.52 -18.40
C GLN A 293 -10.49 73.73 -17.66
N SER A 294 -9.40 74.38 -17.24
CA SER A 294 -8.34 73.75 -16.45
C SER A 294 -8.83 73.27 -15.07
N VAL A 295 -9.70 74.03 -14.40
CA VAL A 295 -10.32 73.63 -13.13
C VAL A 295 -11.22 72.41 -13.33
N GLN A 296 -12.08 72.42 -14.35
CA GLN A 296 -12.95 71.27 -14.67
C GLN A 296 -12.12 70.01 -14.97
N HIS A 297 -11.03 70.15 -15.72
CA HIS A 297 -10.13 69.03 -15.96
C HIS A 297 -9.48 68.53 -14.67
N SER A 298 -9.04 69.45 -13.80
CA SER A 298 -8.43 69.10 -12.51
C SER A 298 -9.42 68.40 -11.57
N GLN A 299 -10.70 68.79 -11.59
CA GLN A 299 -11.77 68.12 -10.84
C GLN A 299 -11.95 66.67 -11.33
N SER A 300 -12.04 66.46 -12.65
CA SER A 300 -12.14 65.11 -13.21
C SER A 300 -10.94 64.22 -12.84
N VAL A 301 -9.73 64.78 -12.79
CA VAL A 301 -8.53 64.04 -12.36
C VAL A 301 -8.59 63.70 -10.86
N ALA A 302 -9.10 64.63 -10.03
CA ALA A 302 -9.28 64.38 -8.59
C ALA A 302 -10.32 63.28 -8.32
N GLU A 303 -11.45 63.29 -9.04
CA GLU A 303 -12.49 62.25 -8.97
C GLU A 303 -11.94 60.87 -9.39
N GLU A 304 -11.17 60.81 -10.49
CA GLU A 304 -10.53 59.57 -10.94
C GLU A 304 -9.53 59.04 -9.91
N ALA A 305 -8.72 59.93 -9.31
CA ALA A 305 -7.79 59.57 -8.26
C ALA A 305 -8.51 59.07 -6.98
N GLU A 306 -9.65 59.68 -6.61
CA GLU A 306 -10.48 59.19 -5.50
C GLU A 306 -10.96 57.75 -5.74
N SER A 307 -11.49 57.48 -6.95
CA SER A 307 -11.92 56.14 -7.36
C SER A 307 -10.77 55.11 -7.32
N HIS A 308 -9.56 55.50 -7.74
CA HIS A 308 -8.39 54.64 -7.62
C HIS A 308 -8.03 54.33 -6.16
N PHE A 309 -8.12 55.30 -5.25
CA PHE A 309 -7.90 55.04 -3.82
C PHE A 309 -8.97 54.12 -3.23
N GLU A 310 -10.24 54.22 -3.63
CA GLU A 310 -11.30 53.30 -3.22
C GLU A 310 -11.01 51.85 -3.65
N GLN A 311 -10.61 51.67 -4.92
CA GLN A 311 -10.23 50.35 -5.42
C GLN A 311 -9.01 49.78 -4.69
N LEU A 312 -8.03 50.64 -4.38
CA LEU A 312 -6.83 50.27 -3.64
C LEU A 312 -7.17 49.79 -2.22
N VAL A 313 -8.07 50.49 -1.50
CA VAL A 313 -8.58 50.04 -0.20
C VAL A 313 -9.22 48.65 -0.29
N ALA A 314 -10.10 48.43 -1.27
CA ALA A 314 -10.76 47.13 -1.45
C ALA A 314 -9.75 46.00 -1.76
N GLN A 315 -8.71 46.28 -2.56
CA GLN A 315 -7.64 45.32 -2.84
C GLN A 315 -6.83 44.97 -1.58
N ILE A 316 -6.54 45.96 -0.74
CA ILE A 316 -5.83 45.75 0.53
C ILE A 316 -6.65 44.89 1.50
N GLU A 317 -7.96 45.12 1.61
CA GLU A 317 -8.84 44.29 2.45
C GLU A 317 -8.87 42.82 1.97
N SER A 318 -8.80 42.60 0.66
CA SER A 318 -8.67 41.27 0.08
C SER A 318 -7.34 40.61 0.46
N ILE A 319 -6.23 41.35 0.42
CA ILE A 319 -4.90 40.86 0.86
C ILE A 319 -4.92 40.46 2.33
N ASP A 320 -5.52 41.28 3.20
CA ASP A 320 -5.65 40.99 4.63
C ASP A 320 -6.48 39.72 4.88
N THR A 321 -7.59 39.58 4.17
CA THR A 321 -8.44 38.38 4.21
C THR A 321 -7.67 37.12 3.77
N LEU A 322 -6.90 37.20 2.69
CA LEU A 322 -6.04 36.09 2.22
C LEU A 322 -4.96 35.76 3.26
N GLY A 323 -4.36 36.77 3.90
CA GLY A 323 -3.40 36.58 4.99
C GLY A 323 -3.98 35.76 6.14
N HIS A 324 -5.23 36.06 6.54
CA HIS A 324 -5.94 35.29 7.56
C HIS A 324 -6.21 33.84 7.14
N GLN A 325 -6.63 33.60 5.89
CA GLN A 325 -6.86 32.24 5.39
C GLN A 325 -5.56 31.40 5.36
N ILE A 326 -4.43 32.01 4.98
CA ILE A 326 -3.13 31.32 4.99
C ILE A 326 -2.70 31.00 6.43
N ALA A 327 -2.96 31.88 7.39
CA ALA A 327 -2.68 31.62 8.81
C ALA A 327 -3.53 30.46 9.35
N GLU A 328 -4.83 30.40 9.01
CA GLU A 328 -5.71 29.29 9.38
C GLU A 328 -5.23 27.96 8.76
N ALA A 329 -4.89 27.96 7.47
CA ALA A 329 -4.34 26.79 6.80
C ALA A 329 -3.01 26.33 7.42
N SER A 330 -2.16 27.28 7.85
CA SER A 330 -0.91 27.01 8.56
C SER A 330 -1.19 26.34 9.91
N GLN A 331 -2.20 26.78 10.65
CA GLN A 331 -2.60 26.14 11.91
C GLN A 331 -3.06 24.70 11.70
N GLN A 332 -3.86 24.43 10.66
CA GLN A 332 -4.26 23.06 10.29
C GLN A 332 -3.06 22.21 9.90
N GLN A 333 -2.07 22.78 9.21
CA GLN A 333 -0.84 22.09 8.84
C GLN A 333 -0.01 21.68 10.08
N VAL A 334 0.02 22.49 11.14
CA VAL A 334 0.65 22.12 12.42
C VAL A 334 -0.01 20.88 13.02
N GLU A 335 -1.35 20.83 13.06
CA GLU A 335 -2.10 19.69 13.61
C GLU A 335 -1.83 18.40 12.81
N GLN A 336 -1.84 18.47 11.48
CA GLN A 336 -1.53 17.34 10.61
C GLN A 336 -0.09 16.85 10.79
N THR A 337 0.85 17.79 10.98
CA THR A 337 2.27 17.46 11.20
C THR A 337 2.49 16.77 12.55
N GLN A 338 1.74 17.14 13.60
CA GLN A 338 1.75 16.43 14.89
C GLN A 338 1.21 14.99 14.78
N LEU A 339 0.15 14.79 14.00
CA LEU A 339 -0.35 13.44 13.71
C LEU A 339 0.67 12.60 12.96
N LEU A 340 1.38 13.22 12.00
CA LEU A 340 2.45 12.55 11.26
C LEU A 340 3.61 12.12 12.19
N ASP A 341 4.01 12.98 13.13
CA ASP A 341 5.03 12.63 14.14
C ASP A 341 4.61 11.41 14.98
N THR A 342 3.35 11.41 15.44
CA THR A 342 2.78 10.27 16.20
C THR A 342 2.78 8.98 15.38
N CYS A 343 2.40 9.06 14.11
CA CYS A 343 2.44 7.92 13.20
C CYS A 343 3.86 7.38 13.02
N LEU A 344 4.85 8.27 12.84
CA LEU A 344 6.26 7.88 12.72
C LEU A 344 6.80 7.21 13.99
N VAL A 345 6.34 7.61 15.18
CA VAL A 345 6.69 6.92 16.44
C VAL A 345 6.15 5.49 16.47
N GLU A 346 4.92 5.26 16.03
CA GLU A 346 4.38 3.89 15.97
C GLU A 346 5.09 3.04 14.92
N VAL A 347 5.43 3.61 13.75
CA VAL A 347 6.20 2.89 12.72
C VAL A 347 7.60 2.52 13.23
N ASP A 348 8.27 3.39 13.99
CA ASP A 348 9.56 3.09 14.62
C ASP A 348 9.45 1.90 15.59
N LYS A 349 8.40 1.91 16.42
CA LYS A 349 8.13 0.84 17.40
C LYS A 349 7.83 -0.50 16.71
N VAL A 350 6.97 -0.51 15.70
CA VAL A 350 6.66 -1.72 14.91
C VAL A 350 7.91 -2.23 14.20
N SER A 351 8.77 -1.34 13.71
CA SER A 351 10.05 -1.73 13.11
C SER A 351 10.97 -2.43 14.12
N ASP A 352 11.02 -1.95 15.37
CA ASP A 352 11.76 -2.61 16.45
C ASP A 352 11.16 -3.98 16.84
N GLU A 353 9.84 -4.08 16.88
CA GLU A 353 9.13 -5.35 17.11
C GLU A 353 9.43 -6.35 15.98
N ASN A 354 9.44 -5.90 14.72
CA ASN A 354 9.82 -6.73 13.57
C ASN A 354 11.28 -7.23 13.65
N VAL A 355 12.22 -6.38 14.08
CA VAL A 355 13.62 -6.82 14.28
C VAL A 355 13.70 -7.93 15.33
N LYS A 356 12.94 -7.83 16.42
CA LYS A 356 12.90 -8.87 17.46
C LYS A 356 12.24 -10.15 16.94
N ALA A 357 11.06 -10.04 16.32
CA ALA A 357 10.32 -11.19 15.80
C ALA A 357 11.11 -11.96 14.72
N THR A 358 11.79 -11.25 13.82
CA THR A 358 12.67 -11.87 12.80
C THR A 358 13.88 -12.55 13.43
N GLN A 359 14.44 -12.00 14.51
CA GLN A 359 15.52 -12.65 15.26
C GLN A 359 15.06 -13.92 15.98
N GLU A 360 13.86 -13.92 16.58
CA GLU A 360 13.28 -15.11 17.19
C GLU A 360 12.98 -16.20 16.15
N THR A 361 12.43 -15.81 15.00
CA THR A 361 12.17 -16.71 13.86
C THR A 361 13.45 -17.34 13.33
N LEU A 362 14.52 -16.54 13.21
CA LEU A 362 15.85 -17.02 12.82
C LEU A 362 16.38 -18.09 13.79
N LEU A 363 16.27 -17.85 15.10
CA LEU A 363 16.71 -18.81 16.12
C LEU A 363 15.88 -20.10 16.09
N ALA A 364 14.56 -19.99 15.91
CA ALA A 364 13.67 -21.13 15.74
C ALA A 364 14.06 -21.96 14.51
N SER A 365 14.35 -21.30 13.38
CA SER A 365 14.79 -21.96 12.15
C SER A 365 16.11 -22.72 12.34
N ILE A 366 17.11 -22.10 12.96
CA ILE A 366 18.39 -22.76 13.29
C ILE A 366 18.14 -24.00 14.16
N THR A 367 17.22 -23.92 15.12
CA THR A 367 16.85 -25.05 15.98
C THR A 367 16.23 -26.18 15.16
N VAL A 368 15.29 -25.89 14.26
CA VAL A 368 14.68 -26.88 13.35
C VAL A 368 15.73 -27.54 12.47
N ARG A 369 16.66 -26.76 11.91
CA ARG A 369 17.77 -27.27 11.10
C ARG A 369 18.67 -28.23 11.88
N ASN A 370 19.01 -27.88 13.12
CA ASN A 370 19.83 -28.73 13.99
C ASN A 370 19.11 -30.04 14.34
N LEU A 371 17.82 -29.97 14.71
CA LEU A 371 17.01 -31.16 14.99
C LEU A 371 16.87 -32.06 13.76
N ALA A 372 16.71 -31.48 12.56
CA ALA A 372 16.71 -32.25 11.33
C ALA A 372 18.07 -32.93 11.09
N GLY A 373 19.18 -32.23 11.32
CA GLY A 373 20.53 -32.82 11.28
C GLY A 373 20.75 -33.94 12.29
N GLU A 374 20.19 -33.83 13.49
CA GLU A 374 20.22 -34.90 14.50
C GLU A 374 19.44 -36.14 14.02
N ILE A 375 18.25 -35.96 13.46
CA ILE A 375 17.47 -37.07 12.88
C ILE A 375 18.23 -37.73 11.73
N ASP A 376 18.80 -36.95 10.80
CA ASP A 376 19.59 -37.47 9.68
C ASP A 376 20.80 -38.29 10.15
N SER A 377 21.51 -37.78 11.18
CA SER A 377 22.63 -38.48 11.81
C SER A 377 22.21 -39.83 12.42
N LEU A 378 21.06 -39.88 13.09
CA LEU A 378 20.51 -41.13 13.64
C LEU A 378 20.10 -42.12 12.53
N LEU A 379 19.63 -41.60 11.39
CA LEU A 379 19.22 -42.42 10.24
C LEU A 379 20.40 -43.04 9.49
N HIS A 380 21.59 -42.42 9.50
CA HIS A 380 22.78 -42.92 8.81
C HIS A 380 23.20 -44.35 9.21
N ARG A 381 22.77 -44.84 10.39
CA ARG A 381 23.01 -46.22 10.82
C ARG A 381 22.29 -47.25 9.92
N PHE A 382 21.20 -46.88 9.26
CA PHE A 382 20.36 -47.82 8.51
C PHE A 382 20.69 -47.78 7.02
N ALA A 383 20.99 -48.95 6.44
CA ALA A 383 21.16 -49.10 5.00
C ALA A 383 19.81 -49.43 4.35
N THR A 384 19.31 -48.52 3.53
CA THR A 384 18.12 -48.69 2.69
C THR A 384 18.48 -48.63 1.22
N ASP A 385 17.74 -49.34 0.37
CA ASP A 385 17.82 -49.24 -1.09
C ASP A 385 16.50 -48.68 -1.64
N SER A 386 16.56 -47.47 -2.22
CA SER A 386 15.38 -46.80 -2.79
C SER A 386 14.76 -47.58 -3.95
N GLU A 387 15.57 -48.28 -4.75
CA GLU A 387 15.02 -49.09 -5.85
C GLU A 387 14.32 -50.33 -5.32
N GLN A 388 14.89 -50.97 -4.29
CA GLN A 388 14.24 -52.09 -3.61
C GLN A 388 12.90 -51.68 -3.04
N ILE A 389 12.86 -50.56 -2.31
CA ILE A 389 11.61 -50.01 -1.75
C ILE A 389 10.59 -49.74 -2.86
N ALA A 390 11.01 -49.13 -3.97
CA ALA A 390 10.11 -48.86 -5.10
C ALA A 390 9.59 -50.15 -5.76
N ARG A 391 10.42 -51.19 -5.88
CA ARG A 391 10.00 -52.51 -6.40
C ARG A 391 9.01 -53.19 -5.45
N GLU A 392 9.25 -53.11 -4.15
CA GLU A 392 8.39 -53.67 -3.11
C GLU A 392 7.03 -52.95 -3.07
N ASP A 393 7.04 -51.62 -3.09
CA ASP A 393 5.83 -50.80 -3.08
C ASP A 393 4.94 -51.02 -4.33
N LYS A 394 5.55 -51.26 -5.50
CA LYS A 394 4.81 -51.62 -6.73
C LYS A 394 4.11 -52.97 -6.67
N ARG A 395 4.60 -53.91 -5.84
CA ARG A 395 4.00 -55.26 -5.70
C ARG A 395 2.85 -55.28 -4.71
N ARG A 396 2.74 -54.25 -3.87
CA ARG A 396 1.70 -54.16 -2.85
C ARG A 396 0.37 -53.81 -3.51
N GLU A 397 -0.68 -54.50 -3.09
CA GLU A 397 -2.03 -54.16 -3.51
C GLU A 397 -2.43 -52.79 -2.94
N LYS A 398 -2.98 -51.93 -3.80
CA LYS A 398 -3.36 -50.55 -3.47
C LYS A 398 -4.84 -50.35 -3.75
N LEU A 399 -5.54 -49.68 -2.82
CA LEU A 399 -6.93 -49.31 -2.97
C LEU A 399 -7.12 -48.14 -3.94
N ILE A 400 -6.18 -47.19 -3.89
CA ILE A 400 -6.16 -45.94 -4.66
C ILE A 400 -4.74 -45.72 -5.21
N GLU A 401 -4.63 -45.47 -6.51
CA GLU A 401 -3.37 -45.05 -7.14
C GLU A 401 -3.43 -43.56 -7.47
N TRP A 402 -2.29 -42.88 -7.29
CA TRP A 402 -2.16 -41.48 -7.72
C TRP A 402 -2.30 -41.40 -9.24
N SER A 403 -3.08 -40.43 -9.73
CA SER A 403 -3.32 -40.21 -11.15
C SER A 403 -3.54 -38.72 -11.43
N ASP A 404 -3.44 -38.32 -12.70
CA ASP A 404 -3.67 -36.93 -13.13
C ASP A 404 -5.05 -36.38 -12.73
N ALA A 405 -6.04 -37.26 -12.52
CA ALA A 405 -7.36 -36.86 -12.05
C ALA A 405 -7.36 -36.32 -10.61
N LEU A 406 -6.38 -36.70 -9.79
CA LEU A 406 -6.22 -36.27 -8.40
C LEU A 406 -5.23 -35.10 -8.27
N ASP A 407 -4.60 -34.70 -9.37
CA ASP A 407 -3.61 -33.63 -9.40
C ASP A 407 -4.31 -32.26 -9.51
N LEU A 408 -4.21 -31.46 -8.45
CA LEU A 408 -4.77 -30.10 -8.40
C LEU A 408 -3.83 -29.04 -8.96
N ASN A 409 -2.62 -29.43 -9.39
CA ASN A 409 -1.51 -28.54 -9.72
C ASN A 409 -1.23 -27.52 -8.61
N LEU A 410 -1.24 -27.99 -7.36
CA LEU A 410 -0.85 -27.25 -6.16
C LEU A 410 0.12 -28.15 -5.38
N ALA A 411 1.42 -27.87 -5.47
CA ALA A 411 2.47 -28.83 -5.10
C ALA A 411 2.36 -29.34 -3.65
N GLU A 412 2.07 -28.44 -2.72
CA GLU A 412 1.97 -28.77 -1.30
C GLU A 412 0.68 -29.53 -0.95
N ILE A 413 -0.46 -29.12 -1.50
CA ILE A 413 -1.74 -29.82 -1.32
C ILE A 413 -1.68 -31.22 -1.93
N ASN A 414 -1.18 -31.35 -3.17
CA ASN A 414 -0.96 -32.64 -3.81
C ASN A 414 -0.06 -33.57 -2.99
N ARG A 415 1.00 -33.03 -2.37
CA ARG A 415 1.87 -33.80 -1.48
C ARG A 415 1.11 -34.31 -0.25
N GLN A 416 0.23 -33.50 0.34
CA GLN A 416 -0.60 -33.90 1.48
C GLN A 416 -1.63 -34.97 1.05
N HIS A 417 -2.26 -34.82 -0.12
CA HIS A 417 -3.14 -35.84 -0.71
C HIS A 417 -2.43 -37.18 -0.97
N GLN A 418 -1.22 -37.15 -1.53
CA GLN A 418 -0.40 -38.35 -1.71
C GLN A 418 -0.12 -39.06 -0.39
N THR A 419 0.03 -38.30 0.70
CA THR A 419 0.24 -38.86 2.05
C THR A 419 -1.06 -39.48 2.60
N LEU A 420 -2.21 -38.83 2.41
CA LEU A 420 -3.52 -39.41 2.75
C LEU A 420 -3.77 -40.73 2.00
N ILE A 421 -3.50 -40.76 0.69
CA ILE A 421 -3.59 -41.96 -0.14
C ILE A 421 -2.66 -43.06 0.37
N HIS A 422 -1.44 -42.69 0.78
CA HIS A 422 -0.50 -43.63 1.38
C HIS A 422 -1.06 -44.27 2.66
N LEU A 423 -1.58 -43.47 3.59
CA LEU A 423 -2.18 -43.95 4.85
C LEU A 423 -3.42 -44.83 4.61
N ILE A 424 -4.26 -44.47 3.64
CA ILE A 424 -5.43 -45.27 3.25
C ILE A 424 -5.02 -46.61 2.64
N ASN A 425 -4.03 -46.62 1.75
CA ASN A 425 -3.48 -47.84 1.17
C ASN A 425 -2.78 -48.72 2.22
N GLU A 426 -2.14 -48.12 3.22
CA GLU A 426 -1.57 -48.84 4.35
C GLU A 426 -2.66 -49.52 5.18
N LEU A 427 -3.73 -48.79 5.52
CA LEU A 427 -4.88 -49.33 6.22
C LEU A 427 -5.54 -50.48 5.44
N TYR A 428 -5.75 -50.32 4.13
CA TYR A 428 -6.25 -51.36 3.24
C TYR A 428 -5.39 -52.63 3.31
N TYR A 429 -4.07 -52.48 3.19
CA TYR A 429 -3.17 -53.62 3.26
C TYR A 429 -3.26 -54.36 4.60
N LEU A 430 -3.32 -53.62 5.72
CA LEU A 430 -3.40 -54.21 7.06
C LEU A 430 -4.68 -55.04 7.25
N LEU A 431 -5.81 -54.55 6.74
CA LEU A 431 -7.11 -55.23 6.81
C LEU A 431 -7.11 -56.54 6.02
N HIS A 432 -6.45 -56.60 4.87
CA HIS A 432 -6.42 -57.80 4.01
C HIS A 432 -5.33 -58.84 4.36
N HIS A 433 -4.40 -58.51 5.28
CA HIS A 433 -3.22 -59.35 5.55
C HIS A 433 -3.13 -59.89 7.00
N ASN A 434 -4.27 -60.08 7.68
CA ASN A 434 -4.38 -60.67 9.02
C ASN A 434 -3.57 -59.93 10.11
N TYR A 435 -3.45 -58.60 10.01
CA TYR A 435 -2.85 -57.81 11.08
C TYR A 435 -3.81 -57.70 12.28
N GLY A 436 -3.25 -57.62 13.49
CA GLY A 436 -4.05 -57.50 14.71
C GLY A 436 -4.80 -56.17 14.80
N LEU A 437 -5.96 -56.18 15.47
CA LEU A 437 -6.83 -55.01 15.68
C LEU A 437 -6.08 -53.78 16.24
N ALA A 438 -5.06 -53.98 17.07
CA ALA A 438 -4.25 -52.90 17.64
C ALA A 438 -3.41 -52.15 16.58
N SER A 439 -2.94 -52.82 15.53
CA SER A 439 -2.21 -52.16 14.43
C SER A 439 -3.16 -51.36 13.54
N ILE A 440 -4.34 -51.91 13.24
CA ILE A 440 -5.39 -51.23 12.49
C ILE A 440 -5.81 -49.95 13.21
N LYS A 441 -6.06 -50.01 14.54
CA LYS A 441 -6.42 -48.83 15.34
C LYS A 441 -5.38 -47.71 15.26
N ARG A 442 -4.08 -48.04 15.27
CA ARG A 442 -3.01 -47.02 15.17
C ARG A 442 -2.99 -46.31 13.83
N VAL A 443 -3.17 -47.03 12.72
CA VAL A 443 -3.20 -46.43 11.38
C VAL A 443 -4.47 -45.59 11.19
N VAL A 444 -5.62 -46.05 11.69
CA VAL A 444 -6.86 -45.25 11.70
C VAL A 444 -6.66 -43.94 12.47
N GLN A 445 -6.04 -43.99 13.65
CA GLN A 445 -5.74 -42.77 14.41
C GLN A 445 -4.80 -41.82 13.64
N GLY A 446 -3.73 -42.35 13.06
CA GLY A 446 -2.80 -41.54 12.25
C GLY A 446 -3.46 -40.90 11.03
N LEU A 447 -4.41 -41.59 10.39
CA LEU A 447 -5.22 -41.04 9.31
C LEU A 447 -6.08 -39.88 9.79
N ILE A 448 -6.78 -40.04 10.94
CA ILE A 448 -7.61 -38.98 11.53
C ILE A 448 -6.76 -37.74 11.83
N ASP A 449 -5.64 -37.93 12.51
CA ASP A 449 -4.75 -36.84 12.93
C ASP A 449 -4.18 -36.10 11.70
N TYR A 450 -3.79 -36.84 10.66
CA TYR A 450 -3.27 -36.23 9.44
C TYR A 450 -4.35 -35.49 8.65
N THR A 451 -5.55 -36.07 8.51
CA THR A 451 -6.68 -35.43 7.84
C THR A 451 -7.07 -34.13 8.53
N ALA A 452 -7.11 -34.09 9.86
CA ALA A 452 -7.40 -32.86 10.60
C ALA A 452 -6.36 -31.76 10.36
N ASN A 453 -5.07 -32.12 10.34
CA ASN A 453 -3.99 -31.17 10.05
C ASN A 453 -4.04 -30.66 8.60
N HIS A 454 -4.34 -31.54 7.64
CA HIS A 454 -4.49 -31.18 6.24
C HIS A 454 -5.65 -30.19 6.02
N PHE A 455 -6.83 -30.45 6.60
CA PHE A 455 -7.95 -29.50 6.54
C PHE A 455 -7.63 -28.17 7.16
N LYS A 456 -6.93 -28.17 8.30
CA LYS A 456 -6.53 -26.91 8.94
C LYS A 456 -5.61 -26.08 8.05
N TYR A 457 -4.72 -26.74 7.30
CA TYR A 457 -3.86 -26.10 6.32
C TYR A 457 -4.68 -25.46 5.19
N GLU A 458 -5.65 -26.17 4.61
CA GLU A 458 -6.52 -25.63 3.57
C GLU A 458 -7.40 -24.48 4.07
N GLU A 459 -7.97 -24.60 5.26
CA GLU A 459 -8.75 -23.53 5.90
C GLU A 459 -7.93 -22.26 6.11
N THR A 460 -6.65 -22.41 6.46
CA THR A 460 -5.73 -21.27 6.56
C THR A 460 -5.52 -20.60 5.19
N LEU A 461 -5.42 -21.40 4.13
CA LEU A 461 -5.36 -20.88 2.76
C LEU A 461 -6.68 -20.24 2.32
N PHE A 462 -7.84 -20.74 2.77
CA PHE A 462 -9.15 -20.11 2.49
C PHE A 462 -9.20 -18.69 3.04
N GLU A 463 -8.73 -18.49 4.27
CA GLU A 463 -8.65 -17.16 4.89
C GLU A 463 -7.64 -16.26 4.16
N GLN A 464 -6.45 -16.79 3.84
CA GLN A 464 -5.37 -16.02 3.21
C GLN A 464 -5.69 -15.58 1.78
N PHE A 465 -6.35 -16.44 0.99
CA PHE A 465 -6.64 -16.20 -0.43
C PHE A 465 -8.11 -15.81 -0.68
N GLY A 466 -8.93 -15.67 0.37
CA GLY A 466 -10.30 -15.20 0.28
C GLY A 466 -11.24 -16.14 -0.47
N TYR A 467 -11.20 -17.44 -0.17
CA TYR A 467 -12.03 -18.44 -0.84
C TYR A 467 -13.54 -18.22 -0.56
N PRO A 468 -14.39 -17.97 -1.57
CA PRO A 468 -15.78 -17.56 -1.34
C PRO A 468 -16.71 -18.60 -0.70
N GLN A 469 -16.33 -19.88 -0.75
CA GLN A 469 -17.12 -20.99 -0.21
C GLN A 469 -16.49 -21.59 1.06
N ASP A 470 -15.62 -20.83 1.76
CA ASP A 470 -14.90 -21.24 2.96
C ASP A 470 -15.78 -22.01 3.97
N LYS A 471 -16.90 -21.42 4.41
CA LYS A 471 -17.79 -21.98 5.43
C LYS A 471 -18.43 -23.28 4.96
N GLN A 472 -18.91 -23.31 3.72
CA GLN A 472 -19.52 -24.51 3.15
C GLN A 472 -18.51 -25.65 3.06
N HIS A 473 -17.27 -25.33 2.69
CA HIS A 473 -16.19 -26.30 2.57
C HIS A 473 -15.75 -26.82 3.97
N THR A 474 -15.55 -25.93 4.94
CA THR A 474 -15.25 -26.30 6.34
C THR A 474 -16.36 -27.17 6.95
N ASP A 475 -17.62 -26.93 6.61
CA ASP A 475 -18.73 -27.80 7.05
C ASP A 475 -18.59 -29.22 6.47
N PHE A 476 -18.11 -29.37 5.23
CA PHE A 476 -17.79 -30.69 4.67
C PHE A 476 -16.63 -31.36 5.41
N HIS A 477 -15.58 -30.63 5.77
CA HIS A 477 -14.48 -31.14 6.62
C HIS A 477 -15.01 -31.69 7.95
N HIS A 478 -15.83 -30.92 8.66
CA HIS A 478 -16.41 -31.34 9.93
C HIS A 478 -17.31 -32.58 9.80
N GLN A 479 -18.16 -32.62 8.76
CA GLN A 479 -19.02 -33.77 8.50
C GLN A 479 -18.21 -35.04 8.25
N LEU A 480 -17.11 -34.94 7.51
CA LEU A 480 -16.22 -36.06 7.28
C LEU A 480 -15.57 -36.54 8.58
N VAL A 481 -14.92 -35.65 9.32
CA VAL A 481 -14.23 -36.00 10.57
C VAL A 481 -15.21 -36.69 11.52
N GLY A 482 -16.45 -36.20 11.60
CA GLY A 482 -17.52 -36.83 12.37
C GLY A 482 -17.84 -38.27 11.92
N LYS A 483 -17.88 -38.54 10.60
CA LYS A 483 -18.10 -39.89 10.05
C LYS A 483 -16.91 -40.82 10.36
N VAL A 484 -15.67 -40.36 10.19
CA VAL A 484 -14.47 -41.17 10.49
C VAL A 484 -14.40 -41.51 11.98
N LEU A 485 -14.72 -40.58 12.87
CA LEU A 485 -14.81 -40.83 14.32
C LEU A 485 -15.96 -41.79 14.69
N ALA A 486 -17.03 -41.83 13.91
CA ALA A 486 -18.09 -42.83 14.08
C ALA A 486 -17.59 -44.24 13.69
N PHE A 487 -16.85 -44.36 12.59
CA PHE A 487 -16.19 -45.62 12.21
C PHE A 487 -15.18 -46.08 13.27
N GLN A 488 -14.35 -45.18 13.81
CA GLN A 488 -13.40 -45.51 14.88
C GLN A 488 -14.11 -46.12 16.09
N ARG A 489 -15.21 -45.52 16.55
CA ARG A 489 -16.00 -46.05 17.68
C ARG A 489 -16.56 -47.44 17.41
N ARG A 490 -17.01 -47.72 16.18
CA ARG A 490 -17.50 -49.05 15.76
C ARG A 490 -16.36 -50.09 15.74
N VAL A 491 -15.18 -49.73 15.24
CA VAL A 491 -13.97 -50.58 15.30
C VAL A 491 -13.58 -50.86 16.76
N GLU A 492 -13.70 -49.87 17.66
CA GLU A 492 -13.41 -50.04 19.08
C GLU A 492 -14.35 -51.02 19.77
N GLN A 493 -15.60 -51.10 19.33
CA GLN A 493 -16.62 -52.04 19.80
C GLN A 493 -16.47 -53.45 19.21
N GLY A 494 -15.52 -53.65 18.27
CA GLY A 494 -15.25 -54.95 17.65
C GLY A 494 -16.17 -55.27 16.47
N GLU A 495 -16.85 -54.28 15.89
CA GLU A 495 -17.61 -54.47 14.65
C GLU A 495 -16.66 -54.70 13.46
N ASP A 496 -17.01 -55.64 12.59
CA ASP A 496 -16.33 -55.84 11.31
C ASP A 496 -16.87 -54.86 10.28
N ILE A 497 -16.14 -53.77 10.08
CA ILE A 497 -16.51 -52.65 9.20
C ILE A 497 -15.44 -52.37 8.14
N GLY A 498 -14.52 -53.32 7.90
CA GLY A 498 -13.37 -53.13 7.01
C GLY A 498 -13.76 -52.69 5.60
N ASP A 499 -14.65 -53.46 4.96
CA ASP A 499 -15.10 -53.17 3.58
C ASP A 499 -15.91 -51.87 3.50
N GLU A 500 -16.76 -51.60 4.50
CA GLU A 500 -17.56 -50.37 4.59
C GLU A 500 -16.66 -49.14 4.72
N LEU A 501 -15.65 -49.20 5.59
CA LEU A 501 -14.68 -48.14 5.81
C LEU A 501 -13.80 -47.91 4.57
N MET A 502 -13.35 -48.97 3.90
CA MET A 502 -12.54 -48.85 2.68
C MET A 502 -13.34 -48.23 1.52
N ALA A 503 -14.60 -48.65 1.34
CA ALA A 503 -15.50 -48.05 0.36
C ALA A 503 -15.76 -46.57 0.66
N PHE A 504 -15.97 -46.24 1.94
CA PHE A 504 -16.15 -44.86 2.39
C PHE A 504 -14.92 -44.00 2.11
N LEU A 505 -13.73 -44.40 2.57
CA LEU A 505 -12.48 -43.64 2.41
C LEU A 505 -12.11 -43.45 0.94
N LYS A 506 -12.29 -44.48 0.10
CA LYS A 506 -12.03 -44.40 -1.34
C LYS A 506 -12.96 -43.41 -2.04
N ASN A 507 -14.27 -43.54 -1.81
CA ASN A 507 -15.26 -42.69 -2.44
C ASN A 507 -15.14 -41.25 -1.95
N TRP A 508 -14.96 -41.07 -0.64
CA TRP A 508 -14.82 -39.76 -0.04
C TRP A 508 -13.58 -39.04 -0.57
N LEU A 509 -12.38 -39.63 -0.45
CA LEU A 509 -11.14 -38.96 -0.85
C LEU A 509 -11.16 -38.59 -2.34
N SER A 510 -11.65 -39.50 -3.18
CA SER A 510 -11.74 -39.25 -4.62
C SER A 510 -12.74 -38.12 -4.92
N GLN A 511 -13.90 -38.09 -4.26
CA GLN A 511 -14.90 -37.04 -4.48
C GLN A 511 -14.45 -35.69 -3.91
N HIS A 512 -13.82 -35.67 -2.74
CA HIS A 512 -13.32 -34.47 -2.11
C HIS A 512 -12.26 -33.80 -2.99
N ILE A 513 -11.19 -34.52 -3.34
CA ILE A 513 -10.12 -34.01 -4.19
C ILE A 513 -10.64 -33.57 -5.57
N GLN A 514 -11.44 -34.41 -6.23
CA GLN A 514 -11.83 -34.12 -7.62
C GLN A 514 -12.91 -33.05 -7.76
N LYS A 515 -13.63 -32.73 -6.67
CA LYS A 515 -14.85 -31.93 -6.74
C LYS A 515 -14.82 -30.75 -5.78
N GLU A 516 -14.64 -31.02 -4.49
CA GLU A 516 -14.62 -29.98 -3.45
C GLU A 516 -13.30 -29.21 -3.54
N ASP A 517 -12.16 -29.89 -3.53
CA ASP A 517 -10.84 -29.21 -3.49
C ASP A 517 -10.54 -28.51 -4.81
N LYS A 518 -10.95 -29.14 -5.91
CA LYS A 518 -10.86 -28.54 -7.25
C LYS A 518 -11.62 -27.21 -7.35
N ALA A 519 -12.64 -26.97 -6.51
CA ALA A 519 -13.40 -25.73 -6.52
C ALA A 519 -12.60 -24.52 -6.02
N PHE A 520 -11.62 -24.70 -5.13
CA PHE A 520 -10.77 -23.60 -4.65
C PHE A 520 -9.54 -23.33 -5.53
N VAL A 521 -9.13 -24.29 -6.39
CA VAL A 521 -7.90 -24.18 -7.20
C VAL A 521 -7.86 -22.90 -8.06
N ALA A 522 -8.97 -22.55 -8.70
CA ALA A 522 -9.03 -21.35 -9.54
C ALA A 522 -8.82 -20.08 -8.71
N CYS A 523 -9.49 -19.98 -7.56
CA CYS A 523 -9.37 -18.87 -6.63
C CYS A 523 -7.93 -18.72 -6.11
N PHE A 524 -7.29 -19.83 -5.72
CA PHE A 524 -5.92 -19.81 -5.23
C PHE A 524 -4.92 -19.36 -6.31
N LYS A 525 -5.07 -19.84 -7.55
CA LYS A 525 -4.19 -19.45 -8.66
C LYS A 525 -4.37 -18.00 -9.08
N GLU A 526 -5.60 -17.50 -9.12
CA GLU A 526 -5.89 -16.09 -9.41
C GLU A 526 -5.27 -15.15 -8.36
N ASN A 527 -5.16 -15.61 -7.11
CA ASN A 527 -4.55 -14.85 -6.03
C ASN A 527 -3.06 -15.21 -5.77
N GLY A 528 -2.40 -15.87 -6.72
CA GLY A 528 -0.94 -15.99 -6.76
C GLY A 528 -0.33 -17.24 -6.11
N LEU A 529 -1.14 -18.22 -5.65
CA LEU A 529 -0.61 -19.51 -5.22
C LEU A 529 -0.29 -20.37 -6.46
N SER A 530 0.96 -20.84 -6.58
CA SER A 530 1.43 -21.66 -7.72
C SER A 530 1.59 -23.13 -7.42
#